data_AF-F3GBZ1-F1
#
_entry.id   AF-F3GBZ1-F1
#
_cell.length_a   1.000
_cell.length_b   1.000
_cell.length_c   1.000
_cell.angle_alpha   90.00
_cell.angle_beta   90.00
_cell.angle_gamma   90.00
#
_symmetry.space_group_name_H-M   'P 1'
#
loop_
_entity.id
_entity.type
_entity.pdbx_description
1 polymer ?
#
loop_
_entity_poly.entity_id
_entity_poly.type
_entity_poly.pdbx_seq_one_letter_code
_entity_poly.pdbx_strand_id
1 'polypeptide(L)'
;YHVSEIVRGALQAIPRGQLEAGKAIGLRFNQSLRYVLLPQAMRQILPTWVNSSTEIVKASTLLSVIGVAELLLSTQQVIARTFMTLEFYLFAGFLFFLINYAIELLGRQIEKRVALP
;
A
#
# COMPACT_ATOMS: atom_id res chain seq x y z
N TYR A 1 11.32 -0.69 5.99
CA TYR A 1 12.29 0.30 5.50
C TYR A 1 11.64 1.63 5.09
N HIS A 2 10.63 1.66 4.21
CA HIS A 2 10.03 2.93 3.76
C HIS A 2 9.35 3.73 4.89
N VAL A 3 8.54 3.07 5.71
CA VAL A 3 7.82 3.71 6.83
C VAL A 3 8.79 4.28 7.87
N SER A 4 9.86 3.56 8.20
CA SER A 4 10.88 4.03 9.15
C SER A 4 11.66 5.24 8.61
N GLU A 5 11.89 5.31 7.29
CA GLU A 5 12.53 6.48 6.68
C GLU A 5 11.59 7.68 6.62
N ILE A 6 10.31 7.48 6.33
CA ILE A 6 9.28 8.53 6.38
C ILE A 6 9.19 9.10 7.80
N VAL A 7 9.15 8.23 8.81
CA VAL A 7 9.11 8.64 10.23
C VAL A 7 10.39 9.40 10.61
N ARG A 8 11.56 8.89 10.19
CA ARG A 8 12.85 9.54 10.45
C ARG A 8 12.94 10.91 9.76
N GLY A 9 12.54 11.00 8.49
CA GLY A 9 12.52 12.24 7.72
C GLY A 9 11.58 13.28 8.32
N ALA A 10 10.38 12.86 8.74
CA ALA A 10 9.43 13.74 9.42
C ALA A 10 9.95 14.25 10.76
N LEU A 11 10.65 13.42 11.54
CA LEU A 11 11.32 13.84 12.79
C LEU A 11 12.48 14.80 12.53
N GLN A 12 13.27 14.57 11.46
CA GLN A 12 14.38 15.44 11.07
C GLN A 12 13.93 16.80 10.52
N ALA A 13 12.74 16.86 9.92
CA ALA A 13 12.15 18.10 9.40
C ALA A 13 11.63 19.03 10.51
N ILE A 14 11.47 18.55 11.75
CA ILE A 14 11.08 19.38 12.88
C ILE A 14 12.26 20.27 13.29
N PRO A 15 12.08 21.61 13.38
CA PRO A 15 13.13 22.52 13.81
C PRO A 15 13.68 22.14 15.20
N ARG A 16 15.00 22.09 15.34
CA ARG A 16 15.67 21.75 16.62
C ARG A 16 15.22 22.64 17.79
N GLY A 17 14.85 23.89 17.51
CA GLY A 17 14.32 24.85 18.48
C GLY A 17 13.05 24.38 19.21
N GLN A 18 12.24 23.46 18.64
CA GLN A 18 11.08 22.89 19.32
C GLN A 18 11.50 22.01 20.52
N LEU A 19 12.60 21.28 20.37
CA LEU A 19 13.16 20.47 21.45
C LEU A 19 13.79 21.36 22.54
N GLU A 20 14.47 22.43 22.13
CA GLU A 20 15.08 23.41 23.04
C GLU A 20 14.04 24.21 23.81
N ALA A 21 12.96 24.65 23.16
CA ALA A 21 11.83 25.31 23.80
C ALA A 21 11.13 24.40 24.82
N GLY A 22 10.94 23.12 24.47
CA GLY A 22 10.40 22.12 25.40
C GLY A 22 11.27 21.96 26.66
N LYS A 23 12.60 21.93 26.49
CA LYS A 23 13.53 21.91 27.63
C LYS A 23 13.47 23.21 28.44
N ALA A 24 13.34 24.37 27.79
CA ALA A 24 13.29 25.67 28.45
C ALA A 24 12.05 25.83 29.36
N ILE A 25 10.94 25.17 29.03
CA ILE A 25 9.72 25.12 29.87
C ILE A 25 9.69 23.92 30.84
N GLY A 26 10.81 23.21 31.01
CA GLY A 26 10.95 22.13 31.99
C GLY A 26 10.45 20.74 31.55
N LEU A 27 10.16 20.53 30.25
CA LEU A 27 9.78 19.19 29.77
C LEU A 27 11.00 18.25 29.76
N ARG A 28 10.79 17.04 30.27
CA ARG A 28 11.72 15.91 30.11
C ARG A 28 11.67 15.40 28.67
N PHE A 29 12.72 14.74 28.20
CA PHE A 29 12.81 14.20 26.83
C PHE A 29 11.57 13.39 26.40
N ASN A 30 11.07 12.49 27.26
CA ASN A 30 9.88 11.69 26.95
C ASN A 30 8.60 12.55 26.83
N GLN A 31 8.50 13.62 27.61
CA GLN A 31 7.38 14.56 27.52
C GLN A 31 7.47 15.40 26.24
N SER A 32 8.65 15.90 25.89
CA SER A 32 8.87 16.59 24.60
C SER A 32 8.59 15.66 23.42
N LEU A 33 9.01 14.39 23.49
CA LEU A 33 8.74 13.41 22.44
C LEU A 33 7.23 13.20 22.25
N ARG A 34 6.49 12.97 23.35
CA ARG A 34 5.05 12.65 23.31
C ARG A 34 4.17 13.85 22.98
N TYR A 35 4.47 15.03 23.53
CA TYR A 35 3.60 16.20 23.43
C TYR A 35 4.01 17.20 22.36
N VAL A 36 5.26 17.17 21.91
CA VAL A 36 5.80 18.16 20.95
C VAL A 36 6.17 17.47 19.63
N LEU A 37 7.08 16.49 19.66
CA LEU A 37 7.63 15.91 18.43
C LEU A 37 6.66 14.97 17.73
N LEU A 38 6.05 14.02 18.45
CA LEU A 38 5.12 13.04 17.87
C LEU A 38 3.93 13.70 17.16
N PRO A 39 3.19 14.64 17.78
CA PRO A 39 2.05 15.28 17.12
C PRO A 39 2.46 16.07 15.86
N GLN A 40 3.63 16.73 15.89
CA GLN A 40 4.17 17.46 14.74
C GLN A 40 4.60 16.51 13.62
N ALA A 41 5.34 15.45 13.96
CA ALA A 41 5.77 14.43 13.01
C ALA A 41 4.54 13.77 12.36
N MET A 42 3.51 13.41 13.13
CA MET A 42 2.29 12.81 12.60
C MET A 42 1.57 13.71 11.61
N ARG A 43 1.48 15.03 11.87
CA ARG A 43 0.90 16.00 10.92
C ARG A 43 1.67 16.06 9.59
N GLN A 44 2.97 15.78 9.62
CA GLN A 44 3.80 15.74 8.42
C GLN A 44 3.70 14.39 7.69
N ILE A 45 3.66 13.29 8.44
CA ILE A 45 3.60 11.92 7.91
C ILE A 45 2.24 11.65 7.26
N LEU A 46 1.14 12.12 7.86
CA LEU A 46 -0.22 11.82 7.42
C LEU A 46 -0.49 12.18 5.94
N PRO A 47 -0.20 13.41 5.47
CA PRO A 47 -0.38 13.77 4.06
C PRO A 47 0.45 12.88 3.12
N THR A 48 1.71 12.62 3.45
CA THR A 48 2.59 11.77 2.65
C THR A 48 2.06 10.34 2.57
N TRP A 49 1.62 9.78 3.70
CA TRP A 49 1.03 8.45 3.75
C TRP A 49 -0.24 8.32 2.92
N VAL A 50 -1.13 9.31 3.00
CA VAL A 50 -2.36 9.35 2.21
C VAL A 50 -2.05 9.42 0.71
N ASN A 51 -1.07 10.24 0.32
CA ASN A 51 -0.64 10.34 -1.07
C ASN A 51 -0.08 9.00 -1.58
N SER A 52 0.86 8.39 -0.86
CA SER A 52 1.43 7.09 -1.25
C SER A 52 0.38 5.97 -1.29
N SER A 53 -0.56 5.96 -0.34
CA SER A 53 -1.66 4.99 -0.33
C SER A 53 -2.57 5.17 -1.55
N THR A 54 -2.89 6.42 -1.90
CA THR A 54 -3.68 6.74 -3.09
C THR A 54 -2.98 6.30 -4.38
N GLU A 55 -1.67 6.48 -4.46
CA GLU A 55 -0.86 6.05 -5.60
C GLU A 55 -0.86 4.52 -5.75
N ILE A 56 -0.70 3.78 -4.65
CA ILE A 56 -0.77 2.31 -4.63
C ILE A 56 -2.14 1.82 -5.10
N VAL A 57 -3.24 2.45 -4.63
CA VAL A 57 -4.60 2.10 -5.05
C VAL A 57 -4.78 2.36 -6.54
N LYS A 58 -4.35 3.52 -7.05
CA LYS A 58 -4.41 3.85 -8.49
C LYS A 58 -3.65 2.84 -9.34
N ALA A 59 -2.41 2.53 -8.95
CA ALA A 59 -1.57 1.57 -9.67
C ALA A 59 -2.21 0.16 -9.70
N SER A 60 -2.76 -0.29 -8.56
CA SER A 60 -3.40 -1.60 -8.45
C SER A 60 -4.65 -1.71 -9.32
N THR A 61 -5.52 -0.69 -9.29
CA THR A 61 -6.73 -0.66 -10.12
C THR A 61 -6.38 -0.61 -11.60
N LEU A 62 -5.43 0.22 -12.00
CA LEU A 62 -4.99 0.33 -13.39
C LEU A 62 -4.42 -1.00 -13.92
N LEU A 63 -3.55 -1.63 -13.13
CA LEU A 63 -2.99 -2.94 -13.47
C LEU A 63 -4.10 -4.00 -13.61
N SER A 64 -5.07 -4.03 -12.69
CA SER A 64 -6.19 -4.97 -12.75
C SER A 64 -7.04 -4.78 -14.02
N VAL A 65 -7.32 -3.54 -14.41
CA VAL A 65 -8.13 -3.25 -15.61
C VAL A 65 -7.39 -3.69 -16.88
N ILE A 66 -6.09 -3.38 -16.98
CA ILE A 66 -5.26 -3.78 -18.13
C ILE A 66 -5.18 -5.31 -18.21
N GLY A 67 -4.87 -5.98 -17.10
CA GLY A 67 -4.74 -7.45 -17.09
C GLY A 67 -6.03 -8.18 -17.48
N VAL A 68 -7.19 -7.69 -17.02
CA VAL A 68 -8.49 -8.24 -17.43
C VAL A 68 -8.76 -7.99 -18.92
N ALA A 69 -8.46 -6.79 -19.41
CA ALA A 69 -8.65 -6.45 -20.82
C ALA A 69 -7.77 -7.31 -21.74
N GLU A 70 -6.50 -7.52 -21.40
CA GLU A 70 -5.58 -8.38 -22.16
C GLU A 70 -6.02 -9.84 -22.17
N LEU A 71 -6.49 -10.36 -21.02
CA LEU A 71 -7.01 -11.72 -20.92
C LEU A 71 -8.25 -11.90 -21.80
N LEU A 72 -9.19 -10.96 -21.76
CA LEU A 72 -10.41 -11.00 -22.58
C LEU A 72 -10.10 -10.88 -24.08
N LEU A 73 -9.19 -9.98 -24.46
CA LEU A 73 -8.76 -9.83 -25.85
C LEU A 73 -8.12 -11.12 -26.36
N SER A 74 -7.20 -11.70 -25.58
CA SER A 74 -6.54 -12.98 -25.92
C SER A 74 -7.56 -14.11 -26.06
N THR A 75 -8.54 -14.16 -25.15
CA THR A 75 -9.64 -15.14 -25.20
C THR A 75 -10.47 -14.98 -26.48
N GLN A 76 -10.85 -13.76 -26.85
CA GLN A 76 -11.59 -13.49 -28.08
C GLN A 76 -10.79 -13.87 -29.34
N GLN A 77 -9.48 -13.65 -29.37
CA GLN A 77 -8.63 -14.04 -30.51
C GLN A 77 -8.60 -15.56 -30.72
N VAL A 78 -8.60 -16.35 -29.64
CA VAL A 78 -8.63 -17.81 -29.73
C VAL A 78 -10.02 -18.31 -30.12
N ILE A 79 -11.08 -17.71 -29.56
CA ILE A 79 -12.48 -18.02 -29.93
C ILE A 79 -12.70 -17.73 -31.42
N ALA A 80 -12.18 -16.62 -31.96
CA ALA A 80 -12.31 -16.29 -33.38
C ALA A 80 -11.66 -17.33 -34.32
N ARG A 81 -10.71 -18.12 -33.82
CA ARG A 81 -10.03 -19.19 -34.60
C ARG A 81 -10.67 -20.57 -34.41
N THR A 82 -11.25 -20.83 -33.25
CA THR A 82 -11.73 -22.16 -32.83
C THR A 82 -13.25 -22.28 -32.79
N PHE A 83 -13.97 -21.15 -32.77
CA PHE A 83 -15.42 -21.02 -32.59
C PHE A 83 -15.97 -21.65 -31.28
N MET A 84 -15.10 -21.99 -30.33
CA MET A 84 -15.45 -22.61 -29.03
C MET A 84 -15.62 -21.55 -27.93
N THR A 85 -16.70 -20.77 -28.02
CA THR A 85 -16.90 -19.60 -27.15
C THR A 85 -17.00 -19.93 -25.66
N LEU A 86 -17.78 -20.96 -25.31
CA LEU A 86 -18.14 -21.23 -23.91
C LEU A 86 -16.94 -21.80 -23.13
N GLU A 87 -16.19 -22.72 -23.74
CA GLU A 87 -15.03 -23.38 -23.14
C GLU A 87 -13.91 -22.38 -22.85
N PHE A 88 -13.62 -21.46 -23.78
CA PHE A 88 -12.57 -20.47 -23.59
C PHE A 88 -12.95 -19.38 -22.58
N TYR A 89 -14.21 -18.97 -22.50
CA TYR A 89 -14.65 -18.07 -21.43
C TYR A 89 -14.62 -18.73 -20.04
N LEU A 90 -15.02 -20.00 -19.92
CA LEU A 90 -14.90 -20.75 -18.68
C LEU A 90 -13.43 -20.91 -18.26
N PHE A 91 -12.55 -21.20 -19.22
CA PHE A 91 -11.11 -21.30 -18.97
C PHE A 91 -10.52 -19.96 -18.51
N ALA A 92 -10.85 -18.85 -19.18
CA ALA A 92 -10.39 -17.51 -18.79
C ALA A 92 -10.90 -17.12 -17.39
N GLY A 93 -12.17 -17.40 -17.08
CA GLY A 93 -12.74 -17.17 -15.75
C GLY A 93 -12.08 -18.01 -14.66
N PHE A 94 -11.80 -19.29 -14.94
CA PHE A 94 -11.04 -20.16 -14.04
C PHE A 94 -9.62 -19.65 -13.79
N LEU A 95 -8.93 -19.20 -14.84
CA LEU A 95 -7.57 -18.67 -14.75
C LEU A 95 -7.54 -17.37 -13.94
N PHE A 96 -8.51 -16.48 -14.15
CA PHE A 96 -8.70 -15.28 -13.34
C PHE A 96 -8.96 -15.61 -11.87
N PHE A 97 -9.84 -16.58 -11.59
CA PHE A 97 -10.10 -17.05 -10.23
C PHE A 97 -8.84 -17.63 -9.58
N LEU A 98 -8.08 -18.47 -10.29
CA LEU A 98 -6.87 -19.10 -9.79
C LEU A 98 -5.81 -18.06 -9.40
N ILE A 99 -5.61 -17.03 -10.24
CA ILE A 99 -4.67 -15.94 -9.95
C ILE A 99 -5.10 -15.17 -8.71
N ASN A 100 -6.37 -14.73 -8.65
CA ASN A 100 -6.87 -13.97 -7.49
C ASN A 100 -6.80 -14.80 -6.20
N TYR A 101 -7.17 -16.07 -6.27
CA TYR A 101 -7.09 -16.98 -5.14
C TYR A 101 -5.63 -17.18 -4.66
N ALA A 102 -4.67 -17.33 -5.58
CA ALA A 102 -3.26 -17.43 -5.23
C ALA A 102 -2.74 -16.16 -4.55
N ILE A 103 -3.10 -14.97 -5.07
CA ILE A 103 -2.74 -13.69 -4.46
C ILE A 103 -3.35 -13.55 -3.06
N GLU A 104 -4.63 -13.90 -2.88
CA GLU A 104 -5.29 -13.85 -1.58
C GLU A 104 -4.63 -14.81 -0.57
N LEU A 105 -4.25 -16.01 -1.02
CA LEU A 105 -3.59 -17.00 -0.17
C LEU A 105 -2.20 -16.52 0.29
N LEU A 106 -1.42 -15.93 -0.63
CA LEU A 106 -0.12 -15.33 -0.32
C LEU A 106 -0.27 -14.13 0.61
N GLY A 107 -1.27 -13.28 0.37
CA GLY A 107 -1.62 -12.16 1.23
C GLY A 107 -1.90 -12.61 2.67
N ARG A 108 -2.75 -13.64 2.84
CA ARG A 108 -3.05 -14.23 4.15
C ARG A 108 -1.83 -14.85 4.83
N GLN A 109 -0.92 -15.49 4.08
CA GLN A 109 0.33 -16.02 4.64
C GLN A 109 1.25 -14.90 5.14
N ILE A 110 1.33 -13.79 4.42
CA ILE A 110 2.12 -12.63 4.81
C ILE A 110 1.49 -11.95 6.03
N GLU A 111 0.17 -11.74 6.04
CA GLU A 111 -0.56 -11.20 7.20
C GLU A 111 -0.29 -12.03 8.47
N LYS A 112 -0.35 -13.36 8.37
CA LYS A 112 -0.04 -14.25 9.51
C LYS A 112 1.39 -14.13 10.02
N ARG A 113 2.34 -13.69 9.19
CA ARG A 113 3.74 -13.46 9.59
C ARG A 113 4.00 -12.04 10.12
N VAL A 114 3.16 -11.08 9.74
CA VAL A 114 3.34 -9.65 10.08
C VAL A 114 2.45 -9.21 11.25
N ALA A 115 1.30 -9.85 11.45
CA ALA A 115 0.48 -9.69 12.64
C ALA A 115 1.22 -10.30 13.85
N LEU A 116 2.05 -9.49 14.49
CA LEU A 116 2.54 -9.75 15.84
C LEU A 116 1.32 -9.72 16.81
N PRO A 117 1.27 -10.63 17.79
CA PRO A 117 0.17 -10.74 18.76
C PRO A 117 0.00 -9.49 19.64
#